data_AF-A0A4Q1SSK0-F1
#
_entry.id   AF-A0A4Q1SSK0-F1
#
_cell.length_a   1.000
_cell.length_b   1.000
_cell.length_c   1.000
_cell.angle_alpha   90.00
_cell.angle_beta   90.00
_cell.angle_gamma   90.00
#
_symmetry.space_group_name_H-M   'P 1'
#
loop_
_entity.id
_entity.type
_entity.pdbx_description
1 polymer ?
#
loop_
_entity_poly.entity_id
_entity_poly.type
_entity_poly.pdbx_seq_one_letter_code
_entity_poly.pdbx_strand_id
1 'polypeptide(L)'
;MLLVSCVNPFKVPMTEQQDIKSWILKAEKEISKDNWREAQKIGNELSDGWGSIRKRISLNASSDEMTQMDIAIEQFKVYVKEEDKTVALAEVERLKQLWQTLASL
;
A
#
# COMPACT_ATOMS: atom_id res chain seq x y z
N MET A 1 27.24 -4.08 15.77
CA MET A 1 25.81 -3.96 16.11
C MET A 1 25.02 -4.25 14.85
N LEU A 2 24.56 -5.49 14.67
CA LEU A 2 23.74 -5.87 13.52
C LEU A 2 22.31 -5.43 13.82
N LEU A 3 21.88 -4.32 13.22
CA LEU A 3 20.46 -4.00 13.09
C LEU A 3 19.88 -4.96 12.04
N VAL A 4 19.63 -6.20 12.45
CA VAL A 4 18.67 -7.05 11.73
C VAL A 4 17.33 -6.43 12.02
N SER A 5 16.85 -5.51 11.18
CA SER A 5 15.43 -5.20 11.19
C SER A 5 14.74 -6.49 10.75
N CYS A 6 14.19 -7.24 11.69
CA CYS A 6 13.42 -8.43 11.39
C CYS A 6 12.30 -8.01 10.43
N VAL A 7 12.41 -8.37 9.15
CA VAL A 7 11.33 -8.21 8.19
C VAL A 7 10.17 -9.03 8.73
N ASN A 8 9.03 -8.40 8.99
CA ASN A 8 7.83 -9.10 9.44
C ASN A 8 7.53 -10.23 8.40
N PRO A 9 7.60 -11.52 8.78
CA PRO A 9 7.49 -12.63 7.83
C PRO A 9 6.13 -12.67 7.14
N PHE A 10 5.09 -12.10 7.76
CA PHE A 10 3.75 -12.01 7.17
C PHE A 10 3.69 -10.99 6.02
N LYS A 11 4.59 -10.00 5.99
CA LYS A 11 4.72 -8.99 4.92
C LYS A 11 5.62 -9.43 3.77
N VAL A 12 6.30 -10.56 3.88
CA VAL A 12 7.15 -11.07 2.79
C VAL A 12 6.24 -11.46 1.62
N PRO A 13 6.43 -10.88 0.42
CA PRO A 13 5.63 -11.24 -0.74
C PRO A 13 6.03 -12.63 -1.24
N MET A 14 5.03 -13.47 -1.56
CA MET A 14 5.25 -14.77 -2.21
C MET A 14 5.16 -14.67 -3.74
N THR A 15 4.59 -13.58 -4.25
CA THR A 15 4.47 -13.24 -5.66
C THR A 15 4.68 -11.74 -5.83
N GLU A 16 5.00 -11.27 -7.04
CA GLU A 16 5.15 -9.84 -7.32
C GLU A 16 3.87 -9.05 -7.01
N GLN A 17 2.71 -9.66 -7.21
CA GLN A 17 1.41 -9.06 -6.89
C GLN A 17 1.28 -8.71 -5.40
N GLN A 18 1.92 -9.48 -4.52
CA GLN A 18 1.90 -9.26 -3.07
C GLN A 18 2.88 -8.19 -2.59
N ASP A 19 3.71 -7.62 -3.47
CA ASP A 19 4.67 -6.60 -3.09
C ASP A 19 4.01 -5.21 -2.99
N ILE A 20 3.27 -5.03 -1.90
CA ILE A 20 2.52 -3.81 -1.57
C ILE A 20 3.43 -2.58 -1.59
N LYS A 21 4.64 -2.70 -1.05
CA LYS A 21 5.61 -1.60 -1.03
C LYS A 21 5.97 -1.16 -2.45
N SER A 22 6.27 -2.11 -3.34
CA SER A 22 6.57 -1.80 -4.73
C SER A 22 5.39 -1.17 -5.47
N TRP A 23 4.16 -1.60 -5.20
CA TRP A 23 2.97 -0.97 -5.78
C TRP A 23 2.80 0.49 -5.34
N ILE A 24 2.96 0.78 -4.05
CA ILE A 24 2.89 2.15 -3.52
C ILE A 24 3.95 3.05 -4.16
N LEU A 25 5.19 2.57 -4.31
CA LEU A 25 6.28 3.34 -4.95
C LEU A 25 6.06 3.55 -6.46
N LYS A 26 5.48 2.56 -7.15
CA LYS A 26 5.09 2.71 -8.56
C LYS A 26 3.99 3.76 -8.71
N ALA A 27 2.98 3.73 -7.84
CA ALA A 27 1.90 4.72 -7.83
C ALA A 27 2.44 6.15 -7.68
N GLU A 28 3.29 6.38 -6.69
CA GLU A 28 3.95 7.67 -6.47
C GLU A 28 4.65 8.20 -7.73
N LYS A 29 5.41 7.33 -8.38
CA LYS A 29 6.17 7.66 -9.58
C LYS A 29 5.26 8.05 -10.74
N GLU A 30 4.17 7.32 -10.96
CA GLU A 30 3.26 7.60 -12.08
C GLU A 30 2.37 8.82 -11.80
N ILE A 31 1.94 9.04 -10.56
CA ILE A 31 1.24 10.27 -10.14
C ILE A 31 2.16 11.49 -10.28
N SER A 32 3.43 11.38 -9.90
CA SER A 32 4.40 12.47 -10.04
C SER A 32 4.59 12.91 -11.50
N LYS A 33 4.37 12.00 -12.45
CA LYS A 33 4.44 12.22 -13.90
C LYS A 33 3.09 12.55 -14.54
N ASP A 34 2.04 12.69 -13.75
CA ASP A 34 0.66 12.90 -14.24
C ASP A 34 0.18 11.77 -15.18
N ASN A 35 0.72 10.55 -15.01
CA ASN A 35 0.33 9.38 -15.78
C ASN A 35 -0.85 8.66 -15.11
N TRP A 36 -2.00 9.34 -15.09
CA TRP A 36 -3.20 8.91 -14.36
C TRP A 36 -3.73 7.55 -14.78
N ARG A 37 -3.68 7.23 -16.07
CA ARG A 37 -4.11 5.92 -16.59
C ARG A 37 -3.32 4.77 -15.95
N GLU A 38 -2.00 4.92 -15.83
CA GLU A 38 -1.17 3.90 -15.20
C GLU A 38 -1.33 3.92 -13.68
N ALA A 39 -1.46 5.10 -13.07
CA ALA A 39 -1.73 5.22 -11.63
C ALA A 39 -3.05 4.52 -11.24
N GLN A 40 -4.12 4.66 -12.02
CA GLN A 40 -5.40 3.97 -11.80
C GLN A 40 -5.23 2.45 -11.90
N LYS A 41 -4.49 1.97 -12.90
CA LYS A 41 -4.16 0.54 -13.01
C LYS A 41 -3.40 0.06 -11.78
N ILE A 42 -2.37 0.78 -11.37
CA ILE A 42 -1.58 0.46 -10.17
C ILE A 42 -2.46 0.44 -8.92
N GLY A 43 -3.45 1.33 -8.79
CA GLY A 43 -4.40 1.32 -7.67
C GLY A 43 -5.23 0.04 -7.59
N ASN A 44 -5.63 -0.52 -8.73
CA ASN A 44 -6.31 -1.81 -8.77
C ASN A 44 -5.36 -2.96 -8.40
N GLU A 45 -4.14 -2.96 -8.96
CA GLU A 45 -3.11 -3.97 -8.62
C GLU A 45 -2.72 -3.94 -7.14
N LEU A 46 -2.64 -2.75 -6.54
CA LEU A 46 -2.41 -2.56 -5.12
C LEU A 46 -3.55 -3.16 -4.29
N SER A 47 -4.80 -2.89 -4.67
CA SER A 47 -6.00 -3.44 -4.03
C SER A 47 -6.03 -4.97 -4.10
N ASP A 48 -5.76 -5.55 -5.27
CA ASP A 48 -5.76 -7.00 -5.47
C ASP A 48 -4.59 -7.66 -4.72
N GLY A 49 -3.41 -7.05 -4.79
CA GLY A 49 -2.24 -7.45 -4.03
C GLY A 49 -2.52 -7.47 -2.54
N TRP A 50 -3.11 -6.40 -2.01
CA TRP A 50 -3.52 -6.32 -0.61
C TRP A 50 -4.52 -7.43 -0.26
N GLY A 51 -5.58 -7.60 -1.04
CA GLY A 51 -6.58 -8.66 -0.82
C GLY A 51 -5.95 -10.06 -0.74
N SER A 52 -4.93 -10.33 -1.56
CA SER A 52 -4.24 -11.62 -1.58
C SER A 52 -3.35 -11.89 -0.35
N ILE A 53 -2.79 -10.85 0.28
CA ILE A 53 -1.91 -10.96 1.47
C ILE A 53 -2.63 -10.67 2.79
N ARG A 54 -3.79 -10.01 2.72
CA ARG A 54 -4.56 -9.48 3.87
C ARG A 54 -4.75 -10.50 4.99
N LYS A 55 -5.20 -11.72 4.65
CA LYS A 55 -5.45 -12.80 5.63
C LYS A 55 -4.17 -13.25 6.35
N ARG A 56 -3.02 -13.20 5.67
CA ARG A 56 -1.73 -13.56 6.27
C ARG A 56 -1.29 -12.51 7.27
N ILE A 57 -1.45 -11.23 6.93
CA ILE A 57 -1.06 -10.12 7.82
C ILE A 57 -2.01 -9.99 9.01
N SER A 58 -3.31 -10.29 8.86
CA SER A 58 -4.26 -10.25 9.98
C SER A 58 -3.94 -11.23 11.12
N LEU A 59 -2.99 -12.16 10.94
CA LEU A 59 -2.53 -13.04 12.00
C LEU A 59 -1.72 -12.31 13.07
N ASN A 60 -1.14 -11.15 12.73
CA ASN A 60 -0.36 -10.35 13.67
C ASN A 60 -0.61 -8.83 13.59
N ALA A 61 -1.65 -8.42 12.88
CA ALA A 61 -2.18 -7.05 12.89
C ALA A 61 -3.49 -6.99 13.69
N SER A 62 -3.76 -5.84 14.30
CA SER A 62 -5.06 -5.52 14.87
C SER A 62 -6.11 -5.28 13.78
N SER A 63 -7.39 -5.48 14.10
CA SER A 63 -8.49 -5.19 13.18
C SER A 63 -8.53 -3.71 12.77
N ASP A 64 -8.07 -2.81 13.63
CA ASP A 64 -8.02 -1.37 13.35
C ASP A 64 -6.96 -1.06 12.28
N GLU A 65 -5.73 -1.57 12.43
CA GLU A 65 -4.68 -1.40 11.41
C GLU A 65 -5.11 -1.96 10.04
N MET A 66 -5.77 -3.13 10.03
CA MET A 66 -6.30 -3.72 8.80
C MET A 66 -7.35 -2.81 8.15
N THR A 67 -8.26 -2.26 8.95
CA THR A 67 -9.33 -1.37 8.48
C THR A 67 -8.76 -0.05 7.96
N GLN A 68 -7.74 0.51 8.63
CA GLN A 68 -7.08 1.72 8.18
C GLN A 68 -6.40 1.54 6.82
N MET A 69 -5.75 0.38 6.59
CA MET A 69 -5.19 0.05 5.29
C MET A 69 -6.27 -0.10 4.21
N ASP A 70 -7.38 -0.81 4.52
CA ASP A 70 -8.50 -0.97 3.59
C ASP A 70 -9.06 0.41 3.16
N ILE A 71 -9.28 1.31 4.11
CA ILE A 71 -9.79 2.66 3.84
C ILE A 71 -8.80 3.48 3.00
N ALA A 72 -7.52 3.43 3.34
CA ALA A 72 -6.50 4.21 2.64
C ALA A 72 -6.35 3.79 1.16
N ILE A 73 -6.46 2.49 0.87
CA ILE A 73 -6.41 1.98 -0.51
C ILE A 73 -7.62 2.49 -1.33
N GLU A 74 -8.82 2.48 -0.75
CA GLU A 74 -10.01 2.99 -1.45
C GLU A 74 -9.96 4.52 -1.64
N GLN A 75 -9.51 5.26 -0.63
CA GLN A 75 -9.30 6.72 -0.75
C GLN A 75 -8.25 7.05 -1.81
N PHE A 76 -7.14 6.31 -1.84
CA PHE A 76 -6.11 6.44 -2.86
C PHE A 76 -6.69 6.27 -4.27
N LYS A 77 -7.47 5.21 -4.50
CA LYS A 77 -8.13 4.95 -5.80
C LYS A 77 -9.07 6.10 -6.20
N VAL A 78 -9.81 6.66 -5.26
CA VAL A 78 -10.66 7.83 -5.51
C VAL A 78 -9.83 9.03 -5.93
N TYR A 79 -8.78 9.39 -5.19
CA TYR A 79 -7.98 10.58 -5.53
C TYR A 79 -7.21 10.43 -6.85
N VAL A 80 -6.76 9.22 -7.16
CA VAL A 80 -6.15 8.93 -8.46
C VAL A 80 -7.16 9.02 -9.60
N LYS A 81 -8.43 8.66 -9.36
CA LYS A 81 -9.52 8.80 -10.33
C LYS A 81 -9.90 10.27 -10.55
N GLU A 82 -9.90 11.07 -9.50
CA GLU A 82 -10.17 12.52 -9.58
C GLU A 82 -8.96 13.33 -10.09
N GLU A 83 -7.82 12.68 -10.33
CA GLU A 83 -6.58 13.28 -10.83
C GLU A 83 -6.05 14.43 -9.95
N ASP A 84 -6.39 14.42 -8.66
CA ASP A 84 -5.88 15.38 -7.68
C ASP A 84 -4.49 14.94 -7.20
N LYS A 85 -3.44 15.51 -7.83
CA LYS A 85 -2.05 15.17 -7.55
C LYS A 85 -1.65 15.39 -6.10
N THR A 86 -2.06 16.50 -5.50
CA THR A 86 -1.64 16.83 -4.15
C THR A 86 -2.25 15.85 -3.15
N VAL A 87 -3.56 15.58 -3.28
CA VAL A 87 -4.26 14.67 -2.37
C VAL A 87 -3.86 13.22 -2.63
N ALA A 88 -3.67 12.81 -3.89
CA ALA A 88 -3.21 11.46 -4.22
C ALA A 88 -1.80 11.17 -3.67
N LEU A 89 -0.87 12.12 -3.77
CA LEU A 89 0.48 11.97 -3.19
C LEU A 89 0.44 11.96 -1.65
N ALA A 90 -0.43 12.75 -1.02
CA ALA A 90 -0.62 12.69 0.42
C ALA A 90 -1.13 11.31 0.87
N GLU A 91 -2.05 10.70 0.12
CA GLU A 91 -2.56 9.37 0.41
C GLU A 91 -1.51 8.27 0.15
N VAL A 92 -0.63 8.44 -0.85
CA VAL A 92 0.56 7.59 -1.02
C VAL A 92 1.44 7.61 0.22
N GLU A 93 1.73 8.79 0.79
CA GLU A 93 2.53 8.90 2.02
C GLU A 93 1.84 8.20 3.20
N ARG A 94 0.52 8.34 3.30
CA ARG A 94 -0.26 7.62 4.31
C ARG A 94 -0.19 6.10 4.14
N LEU A 95 -0.30 5.60 2.91
CA LEU A 95 -0.14 4.18 2.61
C LEU A 95 1.27 3.68 2.97
N LYS A 96 2.32 4.46 2.73
CA LYS A 96 3.70 4.13 3.17
C LYS A 96 3.77 4.00 4.69
N GLN A 97 3.21 4.96 5.42
CA GLN A 97 3.20 4.96 6.89
C GLN A 97 2.43 3.76 7.44
N LEU A 98 1.21 3.54 6.96
CA LEU A 98 0.39 2.39 7.35
C LEU A 98 1.11 1.07 7.04
N TRP A 99 1.70 0.92 5.86
CA TRP A 99 2.46 -0.28 5.53
C TRP A 99 3.68 -0.47 6.44
N GLN A 100 4.34 0.60 6.87
CA GLN A 100 5.48 0.52 7.79
C GLN A 100 5.05 0.06 9.19
N THR A 101 3.99 0.65 9.74
CA THR A 101 3.54 0.40 11.13
C THR A 101 2.63 -0.82 11.27
N LEU A 102 2.02 -1.29 10.18
CA LEU A 102 1.13 -2.45 10.20
C LEU A 102 1.81 -3.66 10.84
N ALA A 103 1.24 -4.27 11.87
CA ALA A 103 1.82 -5.45 12.50
C ALA A 103 3.30 -5.25 12.91
N SER A 104 3.62 -4.06 13.42
CA SER A 104 4.94 -3.74 13.99
C SER A 104 4.99 -3.88 15.51
N LEU A 105 3.91 -4.37 16.13
CA LEU A 105 3.79 -4.65 17.56
C LEU A 105 4.14 -6.11 17.88
#